data_AF-G5JJC2-F1
#
_entry.id   AF-G5JJC2-F1
#
_cell.length_a   1.000
_cell.length_b   1.000
_cell.length_c   1.000
_cell.angle_alpha   90.00
_cell.angle_beta   90.00
_cell.angle_gamma   90.00
#
_symmetry.space_group_name_H-M   'P 1'
#
loop_
_entity.id
_entity.type
_entity.pdbx_description
1 polymer ?
#
loop_
_entity_poly.entity_id
_entity_poly.type
_entity_poly.pdbx_seq_one_letter_code
_entity_poly.pdbx_strand_id
1 'polypeptide(L)'
;MSRSKKFFYLSCLMIIISFFFNTNNDLLSTIFPSIVKLIFVCSIVNTVILILAILFADRSIKALKPNSDWIRVASKSLPWIILVVIVIHALSMIHTFGII
;
A
#
# COMPACT_ATOMS: atom_id res chain seq x y z
N MET A 1 -19.63 -4.61 -13.47
CA MET A 1 -18.26 -4.04 -13.40
C MET A 1 -17.23 -5.06 -13.91
N SER A 2 -16.30 -4.70 -14.80
CA SER A 2 -15.30 -5.65 -15.33
C SER A 2 -14.37 -6.16 -14.22
N ARG A 3 -13.89 -7.40 -14.33
CA ARG A 3 -13.04 -8.03 -13.30
C ARG A 3 -11.78 -7.20 -13.00
N SER A 4 -11.16 -6.61 -14.03
CA SER A 4 -10.01 -5.70 -13.89
C SER A 4 -10.30 -4.46 -13.02
N LYS A 5 -11.48 -3.83 -13.18
CA LYS A 5 -11.90 -2.69 -12.34
C LYS A 5 -12.00 -3.08 -10.87
N LYS A 6 -12.54 -4.26 -10.56
CA LYS A 6 -12.65 -4.73 -9.17
C LYS A 6 -11.28 -4.89 -8.51
N PHE A 7 -10.33 -5.52 -9.20
CA PHE A 7 -8.97 -5.69 -8.69
C PHE A 7 -8.21 -4.36 -8.58
N PHE A 8 -8.46 -3.41 -9.49
CA PHE A 8 -7.92 -2.06 -9.40
C PHE A 8 -8.36 -1.36 -8.11
N TYR A 9 -9.67 -1.29 -7.86
CA TYR A 9 -10.20 -0.66 -6.64
C TYR A 9 -9.72 -1.35 -5.37
N LEU A 10 -9.60 -2.68 -5.39
CA LEU A 10 -9.12 -3.45 -4.24
C LEU A 10 -7.64 -3.15 -3.95
N SER A 11 -6.80 -3.02 -4.99
CA SER A 11 -5.40 -2.61 -4.83
C SER A 11 -5.29 -1.18 -4.28
N CYS A 12 -6.06 -0.22 -4.83
CA CYS A 12 -6.11 1.14 -4.29
C CYS A 12 -6.59 1.16 -2.83
N LEU A 13 -7.60 0.36 -2.48
CA LEU A 13 -8.07 0.24 -1.10
C LEU A 13 -6.95 -0.26 -0.17
N MET A 14 -6.20 -1.30 -0.58
CA MET A 14 -5.05 -1.79 0.19
C MET A 14 -3.99 -0.70 0.38
N ILE A 15 -3.69 0.10 -0.65
CA ILE A 15 -2.76 1.22 -0.56
C ILE A 15 -3.24 2.28 0.44
N ILE A 16 -4.53 2.64 0.41
CA ILE A 16 -5.09 3.61 1.37
C ILE A 16 -5.00 3.07 2.80
N ILE A 17 -5.32 1.79 3.01
CA ILE A 17 -5.20 1.15 4.33
C ILE A 17 -3.73 1.11 4.77
N SER A 18 -2.80 0.85 3.84
CA SER A 18 -1.35 0.87 4.09
C SER A 18 -0.88 2.20 4.70
N PHE A 19 -1.37 3.33 4.18
CA PHE A 19 -1.09 4.65 4.75
C PHE A 19 -1.61 4.85 6.17
N PHE A 20 -2.71 4.19 6.54
CA PHE A 20 -3.25 4.27 7.90
C PHE A 20 -2.32 3.60 8.92
N PHE A 21 -1.61 2.53 8.51
CA PHE A 21 -0.62 1.82 9.32
C PHE A 21 0.78 2.43 9.27
N ASN A 22 0.88 3.73 8.95
CA ASN A 22 2.15 4.45 9.01
C ASN A 22 2.58 4.70 10.46
N THR A 23 3.89 4.63 10.73
CA THR A 23 4.47 4.82 12.08
C THR A 23 4.27 6.23 12.63
N ASN A 24 4.03 7.20 11.76
CA ASN A 24 3.74 8.60 12.14
C ASN A 24 2.26 8.86 12.47
N ASN A 25 1.41 7.83 12.56
CA ASN A 25 -0.01 8.00 12.89
C ASN A 25 -0.23 8.00 14.42
N ASP A 26 -0.69 9.14 14.95
CA ASP A 26 -0.95 9.36 16.39
C ASP A 26 -2.01 8.42 16.98
N LEU A 27 -2.94 7.91 16.16
CA LEU A 27 -3.92 6.93 16.61
C LEU A 27 -3.26 5.58 16.98
N LEU A 28 -2.24 5.17 16.24
CA LEU A 28 -1.54 3.91 16.51
C LEU A 28 -0.61 4.05 17.73
N SER A 29 0.02 5.20 17.92
CA SER A 29 0.90 5.47 19.07
C SER A 29 0.14 5.51 20.39
N THR A 30 -1.15 5.85 20.34
CA THR A 30 -2.05 5.78 21.50
C THR A 30 -2.39 4.33 21.88
N ILE A 31 -2.52 3.43 20.90
CA ILE A 31 -2.86 2.01 21.12
C ILE A 31 -1.61 1.21 21.54
N PHE A 32 -0.45 1.52 20.97
CA PHE A 32 0.82 0.87 21.28
C PHE A 32 1.79 1.89 21.92
N PRO A 33 1.82 1.98 23.27
CA PRO A 33 2.63 2.98 23.97
C PRO A 33 4.15 2.73 23.83
N SER A 34 4.55 1.53 23.38
CA SER A 34 5.95 1.22 23.10
C SER A 34 6.25 1.46 21.62
N ILE A 35 7.13 2.43 21.35
CA ILE A 35 7.65 2.77 20.01
C ILE A 35 8.16 1.53 19.27
N VAL A 36 8.91 0.66 19.96
CA VAL A 36 9.47 -0.57 19.34
C VAL A 36 8.36 -1.53 18.90
N LYS A 37 7.32 -1.72 19.72
CA LYS A 37 6.18 -2.58 19.37
C LYS A 37 5.36 -1.99 18.23
N LEU A 38 5.17 -0.68 18.23
CA LEU A 38 4.46 0.03 17.16
C LEU A 38 5.17 -0.14 15.82
N ILE A 39 6.49 0.10 15.75
CA ILE A 39 7.27 -0.06 14.52
C ILE A 39 7.22 -1.51 14.03
N PHE A 40 7.35 -2.49 14.92
CA PHE A 40 7.33 -3.90 14.55
C PHE A 40 5.97 -4.32 13.97
N VAL A 41 4.87 -3.92 14.61
CA VAL A 41 3.51 -4.19 14.13
C VAL A 41 3.24 -3.47 12.81
N CYS A 42 3.56 -2.18 12.70
CA CYS A 42 3.40 -1.42 11.46
C CYS A 42 4.21 -2.05 10.32
N SER A 43 5.47 -2.42 10.55
CA SER A 43 6.33 -3.03 9.53
C SER A 43 5.75 -4.34 8.99
N ILE A 44 5.32 -5.25 9.88
CA ILE A 44 4.76 -6.55 9.47
C ILE A 44 3.42 -6.38 8.76
N VAL A 45 2.49 -5.64 9.37
CA VAL A 45 1.14 -5.45 8.83
C VAL A 45 1.22 -4.75 7.47
N ASN A 46 2.04 -3.71 7.37
CA ASN A 46 2.18 -2.93 6.15
C ASN A 46 2.84 -3.74 5.02
N THR A 47 3.81 -4.60 5.35
CA THR A 47 4.42 -5.54 4.39
C THR A 47 3.36 -6.48 3.81
N VAL A 48 2.50 -7.07 4.65
CA VAL A 48 1.43 -7.97 4.19
C VAL A 48 0.42 -7.24 3.29
N ILE A 49 0.01 -6.03 3.68
CA ILE A 49 -0.92 -5.21 2.90
C ILE A 49 -0.32 -4.86 1.53
N LEU A 50 0.95 -4.47 1.49
CA LEU A 50 1.64 -4.12 0.24
C LEU A 50 1.80 -5.33 -0.68
N ILE A 51 2.12 -6.51 -0.14
CA ILE A 51 2.15 -7.76 -0.93
C ILE A 51 0.78 -8.03 -1.56
N LEU A 52 -0.31 -7.89 -0.79
CA LEU A 52 -1.67 -8.03 -1.32
C LEU A 52 -1.98 -6.98 -2.39
N ALA A 53 -1.57 -5.73 -2.19
CA ALA A 53 -1.72 -4.66 -3.16
C ALA A 53 -1.02 -4.99 -4.49
N ILE A 54 0.20 -5.54 -4.44
CA ILE A 54 0.98 -6.00 -5.61
C ILE A 54 0.25 -7.14 -6.33
N LEU A 55 -0.22 -8.15 -5.60
CA LEU A 55 -0.95 -9.28 -6.18
C LEU A 55 -2.24 -8.83 -6.88
N PHE A 56 -2.97 -7.88 -6.28
CA PHE A 56 -4.17 -7.32 -6.90
C PHE A 56 -3.85 -6.41 -8.10
N ALA A 57 -2.75 -5.66 -8.05
CA ALA A 57 -2.28 -4.87 -9.19
C ALA A 57 -1.92 -5.78 -10.37
N ASP A 58 -1.16 -6.85 -10.14
CA ASP A 58 -0.80 -7.83 -11.17
C ASP A 58 -2.05 -8.52 -11.77
N ARG A 59 -2.99 -8.94 -10.91
CA ARG A 59 -4.29 -9.48 -11.37
C ARG A 59 -5.13 -8.45 -12.14
N SER A 60 -5.06 -7.18 -11.77
CA SER A 60 -5.78 -6.10 -12.47
C SER A 60 -5.25 -5.92 -13.90
N ILE A 61 -3.93 -5.97 -14.09
CA ILE A 61 -3.27 -5.88 -15.39
C ILE A 61 -3.56 -7.13 -16.25
N LYS A 62 -3.55 -8.33 -15.66
CA LYS A 62 -3.85 -9.58 -16.38
C LYS A 62 -5.31 -9.71 -16.79
N ALA A 63 -6.25 -9.17 -16.00
CA ALA A 63 -7.69 -9.23 -16.27
C ALA A 63 -8.18 -8.14 -17.25
N LEU A 64 -7.26 -7.38 -17.86
CA LEU A 64 -7.56 -6.20 -18.65
C LEU A 64 -8.10 -6.58 -20.03
N LYS A 65 -9.27 -6.04 -20.40
CA LYS A 65 -9.86 -6.28 -21.73
C LYS A 65 -9.25 -5.29 -22.75
N PRO A 66 -9.11 -5.68 -24.03
CA PRO A 66 -8.49 -4.85 -25.08
C PRO A 66 -9.18 -3.50 -25.31
N ASN A 67 -10.48 -3.39 -24.99
CA ASN A 67 -11.29 -2.18 -25.20
C ASN A 67 -11.53 -1.37 -23.90
N SER A 68 -10.55 -1.32 -23.01
CA SER A 68 -10.68 -0.67 -21.70
C SER A 68 -9.87 0.63 -21.65
N ASP A 69 -10.52 1.76 -21.93
CA ASP A 69 -9.91 3.08 -22.14
C ASP A 69 -8.96 3.54 -21.01
N TRP A 70 -9.51 3.96 -19.87
CA TRP A 70 -8.71 4.66 -18.84
C TRP A 70 -8.07 3.72 -17.81
N ILE A 71 -8.75 2.60 -17.48
CA ILE A 71 -8.24 1.60 -16.53
C ILE A 71 -6.97 0.93 -17.02
N ARG A 72 -6.74 0.87 -18.34
CA ARG A 72 -5.48 0.34 -18.88
C ARG A 72 -4.27 1.12 -18.41
N VAL A 73 -4.37 2.45 -18.47
CA VAL A 73 -3.30 3.36 -18.04
C VAL A 73 -3.16 3.28 -16.53
N ALA A 74 -4.28 3.37 -15.80
CA ALA A 74 -4.29 3.33 -14.34
C ALA A 74 -3.76 2.00 -13.76
N SER A 75 -4.15 0.87 -14.32
CA SER A 75 -3.65 -0.46 -13.92
C SER A 75 -2.17 -0.64 -14.22
N LYS A 76 -1.65 -0.03 -15.30
CA LYS A 76 -0.21 -0.03 -15.60
C LYS A 76 0.59 0.94 -14.71
N SER A 77 -0.02 1.99 -14.18
CA SER A 77 0.64 2.93 -13.26
C SER A 77 0.62 2.45 -11.81
N LEU A 78 -0.29 1.55 -11.44
CA LEU A 78 -0.40 0.97 -10.09
C LEU A 78 0.92 0.43 -9.51
N PRO A 79 1.75 -0.34 -10.24
CA PRO A 79 3.05 -0.79 -9.74
C PRO A 79 3.98 0.37 -9.36
N TRP A 80 3.97 1.45 -10.14
CA TRP A 80 4.76 2.65 -9.83
C TRP A 80 4.24 3.37 -8.59
N ILE A 81 2.91 3.44 -8.42
CA ILE A 81 2.30 4.00 -7.21
C ILE A 81 2.70 3.18 -5.99
N ILE A 82 2.64 1.84 -6.06
CA ILE A 82 3.05 0.95 -4.96
C ILE A 82 4.53 1.16 -4.63
N LEU A 83 5.40 1.33 -5.63
CA LEU A 83 6.81 1.60 -5.41
C LEU A 83 7.03 2.91 -4.63
N VAL A 84 6.32 3.99 -4.98
CA VAL A 84 6.37 5.25 -4.23
C VAL A 84 5.90 5.06 -2.79
N VAL A 85 4.84 4.29 -2.57
CA VAL A 85 4.32 3.99 -1.23
C VAL A 85 5.35 3.23 -0.40
N ILE A 86 6.03 2.24 -0.97
CA ILE A 86 7.12 1.51 -0.30
C ILE A 86 8.23 2.47 0.13
N VAL A 87 8.65 3.39 -0.76
CA VAL A 87 9.68 4.40 -0.43
C VAL A 87 9.22 5.31 0.71
N ILE A 88 7.97 5.78 0.69
CA ILE A 88 7.41 6.61 1.77
C ILE A 88 7.46 5.86 3.10
N HIS A 89 7.06 4.59 3.14
CA HIS A 89 7.12 3.80 4.38
C HIS A 89 8.55 3.54 4.85
N ALA A 90 9.49 3.32 3.93
CA ALA A 90 10.91 3.21 4.28
C ALA A 90 11.42 4.51 4.93
N LEU A 91 11.11 5.67 4.34
CA LEU A 91 11.48 6.97 4.91
C LEU A 91 10.83 7.23 6.26
N SER A 92 9.53 6.94 6.42
CA SER A 92 8.84 7.03 7.70
C SER A 92 9.54 6.19 8.77
N MET A 93 9.90 4.94 8.46
CA MET A 93 10.60 4.08 9.41
C MET A 93 11.95 4.69 9.81
N ILE A 94 12.76 5.14 8.85
CA ILE A 94 14.06 5.76 9.11
C ILE A 94 13.92 6.98 10.04
N HIS A 95 12.93 7.83 9.80
CA HIS A 95 12.62 8.98 10.65
C HIS A 95 12.15 8.54 12.05
N THR A 96 11.27 7.53 12.15
CA THR A 96 10.84 6.99 13.45
C THR A 96 11.98 6.35 14.24
N PHE A 97 13.01 5.80 13.58
CA PHE A 97 14.22 5.31 14.23
C PHE A 97 15.16 6.44 14.72
N GLY A 98 14.86 7.71 14.42
CA GLY A 98 15.68 8.86 14.79
C GLY A 98 17.02 8.92 14.03
N ILE A 99 17.10 8.27 12.87
CA ILE A 99 18.29 8.25 12.02
C ILE A 99 18.38 9.56 11.19
N ILE A 100 17.22 10.17 10.91
CA ILE A 100 17.02 11.48 10.27
C ILE A 100 15.95 12.21 11.10
#